data_AF-A0A3Q0JDQ6-F1
#
_entry.id   AF-A0A3Q0JDQ6-F1
#
_cell.length_a   1.000
_cell.length_b   1.000
_cell.length_c   1.000
_cell.angle_alpha   90.00
_cell.angle_beta   90.00
_cell.angle_gamma   90.00
#
_symmetry.space_group_name_H-M   'P 1'
#
loop_
_entity.id
_entity.type
_entity.pdbx_description
1 polymer ?
#
loop_
_entity_poly.entity_id
_entity_poly.type
_entity_poly.pdbx_seq_one_letter_code
_entity_poly.pdbx_strand_id
1 'polypeptide(L)'
;NLYVVCFTENLLPSERKKLLNKQKKAKRKELEKANAIAAAQEKREQHNKARQQTNNQDNDTDTPQQDELIPDKLAKTEEPLEQAVKFLSPLQLLAKDRIETHLMAFEIYFRRQKPLLMLQSVKRAWALDPKNPTLHTCLIRLALFIEQMKGAEGDVHPAVWEVLKSGLEPIMGSKPALELNASYLKENASHLPALLCGYKMLYLLDPSKQSECVYYYS
;
A
#
# COMPACT_ATOMS: atom_id res chain seq x y z
N ASN A 1 -4.44 40.94 -74.74
CA ASN A 1 -5.39 41.95 -74.23
C ASN A 1 -6.50 42.32 -75.23
N LEU A 2 -6.90 41.45 -76.17
CA LEU A 2 -8.13 41.64 -76.97
C LEU A 2 -9.04 40.39 -76.98
N TYR A 3 -8.49 39.19 -76.78
CA TYR A 3 -9.28 37.94 -76.81
C TYR A 3 -10.03 37.59 -75.51
N VAL A 4 -9.68 38.22 -74.37
CA VAL A 4 -10.36 37.97 -73.08
C VAL A 4 -11.56 38.91 -72.87
N VAL A 5 -11.61 40.04 -73.59
CA VAL A 5 -12.67 41.04 -73.45
C VAL A 5 -13.96 40.62 -74.17
N CYS A 6 -13.85 39.96 -75.34
CA CYS A 6 -15.02 39.57 -76.15
C CYS A 6 -15.89 38.44 -75.56
N PHE A 7 -15.43 37.66 -74.57
CA PHE A 7 -16.25 36.60 -73.98
C PHE A 7 -17.18 37.09 -72.86
N THR A 8 -16.97 38.30 -72.36
CA THR A 8 -17.79 38.82 -71.27
C THR A 8 -19.05 39.53 -71.77
N GLU A 9 -19.05 40.13 -72.97
CA GLU A 9 -20.15 40.96 -73.49
C GLU A 9 -21.42 40.22 -73.93
N ASN A 10 -21.39 38.90 -74.08
CA ASN A 10 -22.54 38.11 -74.57
C ASN A 10 -23.22 37.18 -73.52
N LEU A 11 -23.05 37.45 -72.22
CA LEU A 11 -23.72 36.70 -71.16
C LEU A 11 -24.89 37.50 -70.56
N LEU A 12 -26.07 36.88 -70.47
CA LEU A 12 -27.27 37.49 -69.89
C LEU A 12 -26.98 38.02 -68.47
N PRO A 13 -27.58 39.16 -68.06
CA PRO A 13 -27.35 39.81 -66.76
C PRO A 13 -27.50 38.87 -65.54
N SER A 14 -28.33 37.84 -65.68
CA SER A 14 -28.61 36.83 -64.64
C SER A 14 -27.43 35.87 -64.39
N GLU A 15 -26.56 35.63 -65.37
CA GLU A 15 -25.42 34.71 -65.23
C GLU A 15 -24.19 35.39 -64.63
N ARG A 16 -23.94 36.66 -64.99
CA ARG A 16 -22.87 37.47 -64.38
C ARG A 16 -23.07 37.65 -62.87
N LYS A 17 -24.31 37.86 -62.43
CA LYS A 17 -24.64 38.02 -60.99
C LYS A 17 -24.46 36.72 -60.20
N LYS A 18 -24.76 35.56 -60.81
CA LYS A 18 -24.52 34.24 -60.21
C LYS A 18 -23.03 33.95 -60.05
N LEU A 19 -22.20 34.31 -61.03
CA LEU A 19 -20.76 34.07 -61.01
C LEU A 19 -20.05 34.94 -59.96
N LEU A 20 -20.42 36.22 -59.85
CA LEU A 20 -19.91 37.13 -58.81
C LEU A 20 -20.33 36.70 -57.39
N ASN A 21 -21.57 36.24 -57.20
CA ASN A 21 -22.04 35.75 -55.91
C ASN A 21 -21.35 34.44 -55.50
N LYS A 22 -21.07 33.54 -56.47
CA LYS A 22 -20.31 32.30 -56.24
C LYS A 22 -18.87 32.58 -55.82
N GLN A 23 -18.20 33.55 -56.47
CA GLN A 23 -16.85 33.97 -56.09
C GLN A 23 -16.79 34.66 -54.71
N LYS A 24 -17.76 35.52 -54.38
CA LYS A 24 -17.83 36.16 -53.05
C LYS A 24 -18.05 35.14 -51.92
N LYS A 25 -18.86 34.11 -52.16
CA LYS A 25 -19.10 33.03 -51.18
C LYS A 25 -17.86 32.14 -50.97
N ALA A 26 -17.10 31.87 -52.04
CA ALA A 26 -15.84 31.12 -51.94
C ALA A 26 -14.78 31.89 -51.12
N LYS A 27 -14.57 33.17 -51.43
CA LYS A 27 -13.60 34.01 -50.70
C LYS A 27 -13.96 34.18 -49.22
N ARG A 28 -15.25 34.33 -48.88
CA ARG A 28 -15.68 34.45 -47.47
C ARG A 28 -15.42 33.16 -46.69
N LYS A 29 -15.64 31.99 -47.32
CA LYS A 29 -15.40 30.68 -46.71
C LYS A 29 -13.90 30.38 -46.53
N GLU A 30 -13.04 30.87 -47.40
CA GLU A 30 -11.58 30.76 -47.25
C GLU A 30 -11.05 31.67 -46.13
N LEU A 31 -11.53 32.92 -46.05
CA LEU A 31 -11.14 33.85 -44.98
C LEU A 31 -11.56 33.33 -43.59
N GLU A 32 -12.76 32.76 -43.48
CA GLU A 32 -13.28 32.21 -42.22
C GLU A 32 -12.48 30.97 -41.78
N LYS A 33 -12.05 30.12 -42.72
CA LYS A 33 -11.15 28.99 -42.43
C LYS A 33 -9.76 29.44 -42.03
N ALA A 34 -9.20 30.45 -42.69
CA ALA A 34 -7.90 31.01 -42.33
C ALA A 34 -7.90 31.60 -40.92
N ASN A 35 -8.95 32.35 -40.57
CA ASN A 35 -9.12 32.92 -39.23
C ASN A 35 -9.30 31.84 -38.16
N ALA A 36 -10.02 30.75 -38.45
CA ALA A 36 -10.19 29.63 -37.52
C ALA A 36 -8.87 28.87 -37.27
N ILE A 37 -8.02 28.73 -38.29
CA ILE A 37 -6.70 28.08 -38.18
C ILE A 37 -5.74 28.97 -37.35
N ALA A 38 -5.72 30.28 -37.61
CA ALA A 38 -4.89 31.22 -36.85
C ALA A 38 -5.29 31.25 -35.36
N ALA A 39 -6.59 31.31 -35.05
CA ALA A 39 -7.08 31.26 -33.68
C ALA A 39 -6.78 29.92 -32.97
N ALA A 40 -6.76 28.81 -33.71
CA ALA A 40 -6.38 27.50 -33.17
C ALA A 40 -4.87 27.39 -32.91
N GLN A 41 -4.03 28.02 -33.74
CA GLN A 41 -2.58 28.09 -33.54
C GLN A 41 -2.22 28.97 -32.34
N GLU A 42 -2.82 30.16 -32.19
CA GLU A 42 -2.60 31.03 -31.02
C GLU A 42 -2.98 30.33 -29.71
N LYS A 43 -4.09 29.59 -29.68
CA LYS A 43 -4.48 28.80 -28.49
C LYS A 43 -3.48 27.68 -28.18
N ARG A 44 -2.92 27.01 -29.20
CA ARG A 44 -1.89 25.98 -29.02
C ARG A 44 -0.57 26.57 -28.53
N GLU A 45 -0.16 27.72 -29.03
CA GLU A 45 1.06 28.41 -28.61
C GLU A 45 0.95 28.96 -27.19
N GLN A 46 -0.21 29.50 -26.80
CA GLN A 46 -0.49 29.92 -25.42
C GLN A 46 -0.47 28.72 -24.46
N HIS A 47 -1.07 27.60 -24.84
CA HIS A 47 -1.05 26.38 -24.03
C HIS A 47 0.37 25.79 -23.90
N ASN A 48 1.19 25.83 -24.95
CA ASN A 48 2.58 25.39 -24.88
C ASN A 48 3.48 26.32 -24.04
N LYS A 49 3.27 27.65 -24.12
CA LYS A 49 3.99 28.62 -23.27
C LYS A 49 3.63 28.47 -21.79
N ALA A 50 2.35 28.28 -21.47
CA ALA A 50 1.91 28.00 -20.10
C ALA A 50 2.54 26.71 -19.54
N ARG A 51 2.64 25.66 -20.38
CA ARG A 51 3.25 24.37 -20.00
C ARG A 51 4.78 24.43 -19.85
N GLN A 52 5.45 25.32 -20.56
CA GLN A 52 6.88 25.58 -20.39
C GLN A 52 7.19 26.43 -19.15
N GLN A 53 6.29 27.36 -18.76
CA GLN A 53 6.45 28.13 -17.53
C GLN A 53 6.23 27.28 -16.27
N THR A 54 5.34 26.29 -16.29
CA THR A 54 5.22 25.31 -15.19
C THR A 54 6.47 24.43 -15.07
N ASN A 55 7.04 23.94 -16.19
CA ASN A 55 8.21 23.06 -16.14
C ASN A 55 9.54 23.75 -15.74
N ASN A 56 9.62 25.08 -15.81
CA ASN A 56 10.83 25.82 -15.42
C ASN A 56 10.81 26.36 -13.98
N GLN A 57 9.68 26.24 -13.26
CA GLN A 57 9.65 26.48 -11.81
C GLN A 57 9.83 25.20 -10.98
N ASP A 58 9.74 24.02 -11.62
CA ASP A 58 9.85 22.72 -10.95
C ASP A 58 11.25 22.08 -11.00
N ASN A 59 12.26 22.73 -11.60
CA ASN A 59 13.60 22.12 -11.79
C ASN A 59 14.61 22.38 -10.65
N ASP A 60 14.21 22.94 -9.50
CA ASP A 60 15.09 23.08 -8.32
C ASP A 60 14.47 22.55 -7.00
N THR A 61 13.37 21.79 -7.08
CA THR A 61 12.73 21.18 -5.88
C THR A 61 12.32 19.71 -6.09
N ASP A 62 13.04 18.98 -6.93
CA ASP A 62 12.85 17.53 -7.12
C ASP A 62 13.81 16.68 -6.27
N THR A 63 14.38 17.27 -5.23
CA THR A 63 14.73 16.49 -4.04
C THR A 63 13.44 16.33 -3.25
N PRO A 64 12.93 15.11 -2.98
CA PRO A 64 11.81 14.96 -2.07
C PRO A 64 12.16 15.75 -0.82
N GLN A 65 11.31 16.70 -0.46
CA GLN A 65 11.49 17.55 0.72
C GLN A 65 11.70 16.57 1.88
N GLN A 66 12.96 16.38 2.28
CA GLN A 66 13.26 15.53 3.41
C GLN A 66 12.68 16.31 4.57
N ASP A 67 11.55 15.84 5.11
CA ASP A 67 11.07 16.30 6.41
C ASP A 67 12.30 16.37 7.30
N GLU A 68 12.64 17.57 7.78
CA GLU A 68 13.85 17.75 8.57
C GLU A 68 13.84 16.69 9.66
N LEU A 69 14.88 15.84 9.68
CA LEU A 69 15.02 14.70 10.59
C LEU A 69 15.32 15.20 12.01
N ILE A 70 14.37 15.94 12.57
CA ILE A 70 14.44 16.53 13.90
C ILE A 70 14.12 15.40 14.89
N PRO A 71 15.08 14.99 15.72
CA PRO A 71 14.91 13.86 16.63
C PRO A 71 13.66 13.97 17.50
N ASP A 72 13.37 15.17 18.00
CA ASP A 72 12.19 15.44 18.84
C ASP A 72 10.86 15.25 18.11
N LYS A 73 10.80 15.58 16.81
CA LYS A 73 9.59 15.38 16.00
C LYS A 73 9.40 13.90 15.67
N LEU A 74 10.50 13.20 15.34
CA LEU A 74 10.47 11.76 15.03
C LEU A 74 10.09 10.93 16.27
N ALA A 75 10.61 11.29 17.44
CA ALA A 75 10.30 10.60 18.70
C ALA A 75 8.85 10.81 19.17
N LYS A 76 8.21 11.93 18.80
CA LYS A 76 6.85 12.31 19.21
C LYS A 76 5.80 12.17 18.10
N THR A 77 6.02 11.26 17.15
CA THR A 77 5.05 10.98 16.09
C THR A 77 3.70 10.55 16.68
N GLU A 78 2.60 11.08 16.14
CA GLU A 78 1.24 10.73 16.57
C GLU A 78 0.87 9.29 16.16
N GLU A 79 1.42 8.81 15.04
CA GLU A 79 1.10 7.49 14.48
C GLU A 79 2.33 6.55 14.42
N PRO A 80 2.91 6.13 15.56
CA PRO A 80 4.15 5.34 15.58
C PRO A 80 4.03 3.99 14.86
N LEU A 81 2.86 3.34 14.94
CA LEU A 81 2.62 2.06 14.26
C LEU A 81 2.49 2.21 12.74
N GLU A 82 1.95 3.31 12.24
CA GLU A 82 1.88 3.57 10.79
C GLU A 82 3.27 3.88 10.24
N GLN A 83 4.09 4.65 10.97
CA GLN A 83 5.48 4.87 10.59
C GLN A 83 6.27 3.55 10.58
N ALA A 84 6.09 2.67 11.58
CA ALA A 84 6.74 1.37 11.60
C ALA A 84 6.41 0.50 10.37
N VAL A 85 5.19 0.59 9.85
CA VAL A 85 4.77 -0.14 8.64
C VAL A 85 5.50 0.35 7.38
N LYS A 86 5.83 1.64 7.31
CA LYS A 86 6.63 2.20 6.21
C LYS A 86 8.03 1.59 6.17
N PHE A 87 8.64 1.31 7.33
CA PHE A 87 9.92 0.59 7.42
C PHE A 87 9.77 -0.92 7.20
N LEU A 88 8.65 -1.50 7.64
CA LEU A 88 8.38 -2.93 7.48
C LEU A 88 8.19 -3.32 6.01
N SER A 89 7.54 -2.47 5.22
CA SER A 89 7.14 -2.83 3.84
C SER A 89 8.33 -3.15 2.92
N PRO A 90 9.42 -2.34 2.89
CA PRO A 90 10.64 -2.70 2.18
C PRO A 90 11.28 -4.00 2.67
N LEU A 91 11.27 -4.26 3.99
CA LEU A 91 11.83 -5.50 4.55
C LEU A 91 11.02 -6.72 4.09
N GLN A 92 9.69 -6.63 4.07
CA GLN A 92 8.84 -7.72 3.56
C GLN A 92 9.05 -8.01 2.07
N LEU A 93 9.44 -6.99 1.29
CA LEU A 93 9.72 -7.14 -0.13
C LEU A 93 11.12 -7.71 -0.39
N LEU A 94 12.13 -7.16 0.27
CA LEU A 94 13.54 -7.37 -0.04
C LEU A 94 14.25 -8.37 0.90
N ALA A 95 13.76 -8.54 2.12
CA ALA A 95 14.33 -9.38 3.18
C ALA A 95 13.31 -10.42 3.70
N LYS A 96 12.53 -11.00 2.78
CA LYS A 96 11.46 -11.97 3.09
C LYS A 96 11.96 -13.33 3.58
N ASP A 97 13.24 -13.61 3.39
CA ASP A 97 13.97 -14.81 3.80
C ASP A 97 14.55 -14.70 5.23
N ARG A 98 14.47 -13.50 5.84
CA ARG A 98 14.84 -13.27 7.24
C ARG A 98 13.63 -13.49 8.14
N ILE A 99 13.75 -14.39 9.12
CA ILE A 99 12.65 -14.65 10.06
C ILE A 99 12.30 -13.41 10.88
N GLU A 100 13.30 -12.58 11.22
CA GLU A 100 13.12 -11.36 12.00
C GLU A 100 12.15 -10.38 11.33
N THR A 101 12.15 -10.30 9.99
CA THR A 101 11.20 -9.50 9.22
C THR A 101 9.76 -9.86 9.57
N HIS A 102 9.45 -11.16 9.63
CA HIS A 102 8.09 -11.64 9.90
C HIS A 102 7.75 -11.60 11.39
N LEU A 103 8.72 -11.81 12.28
CA LEU A 103 8.52 -11.65 13.72
C LEU A 103 8.21 -10.18 14.07
N MET A 104 8.92 -9.22 13.47
CA MET A 104 8.61 -7.80 13.65
C MET A 104 7.26 -7.42 13.01
N ALA A 105 6.94 -7.99 11.84
CA ALA A 105 5.62 -7.82 11.23
C ALA A 105 4.50 -8.24 12.20
N PHE A 106 4.65 -9.41 12.84
CA PHE A 106 3.70 -9.88 13.84
C PHE A 106 3.54 -8.85 14.98
N GLU A 107 4.63 -8.34 15.56
CA GLU A 107 4.57 -7.38 16.67
C GLU A 107 3.84 -6.08 16.32
N ILE A 108 4.05 -5.57 15.11
CA ILE A 108 3.37 -4.38 14.60
C ILE A 108 1.88 -4.68 14.42
N TYR A 109 1.54 -5.76 13.72
CA TYR A 109 0.14 -6.10 13.43
C TYR A 109 -0.64 -6.52 14.68
N PHE A 110 0.03 -7.12 15.66
CA PHE A 110 -0.53 -7.42 16.98
C PHE A 110 -1.00 -6.14 17.68
N ARG A 111 -0.15 -5.13 17.75
CA ARG A 111 -0.50 -3.82 18.33
C ARG A 111 -1.58 -3.10 17.53
N ARG A 112 -1.59 -3.25 16.20
CA ARG A 112 -2.63 -2.71 15.30
C ARG A 112 -3.93 -3.54 15.27
N GLN A 113 -4.03 -4.63 16.03
CA GLN A 113 -5.22 -5.49 16.09
C GLN A 113 -5.64 -6.04 14.71
N LYS A 114 -4.67 -6.46 13.87
CA LYS A 114 -4.92 -6.98 12.51
C LYS A 114 -4.70 -8.51 12.43
N PRO A 115 -5.67 -9.36 12.81
CA PRO A 115 -5.48 -10.80 13.01
C PRO A 115 -5.03 -11.56 11.76
N LEU A 116 -5.55 -11.21 10.58
CA LEU A 116 -5.14 -11.86 9.32
C LEU A 116 -3.69 -11.56 8.94
N LEU A 117 -3.21 -10.35 9.27
CA LEU A 117 -1.81 -9.97 9.04
C LEU A 117 -0.88 -10.59 10.09
N MET A 118 -1.36 -10.76 11.33
CA MET A 118 -0.67 -11.57 12.34
C MET A 118 -0.49 -13.02 11.86
N LEU A 119 -1.57 -13.65 11.37
CA LEU A 119 -1.53 -14.99 10.80
C LEU A 119 -0.55 -15.09 9.62
N GLN A 120 -0.62 -14.14 8.67
CA GLN A 120 0.29 -14.12 7.53
C GLN A 120 1.75 -14.06 7.99
N SER A 121 2.05 -13.23 8.98
CA SER A 121 3.40 -13.07 9.54
C SER A 121 3.90 -14.37 10.17
N VAL A 122 3.06 -15.01 11.00
CA VAL A 122 3.38 -16.30 11.63
C VAL A 122 3.57 -17.41 10.60
N LYS A 123 2.72 -17.50 9.57
CA LYS A 123 2.87 -18.50 8.51
C LYS A 123 4.19 -18.36 7.75
N ARG A 124 4.61 -17.13 7.48
CA ARG A 124 5.89 -16.86 6.80
C ARG A 124 7.09 -17.17 7.70
N ALA A 125 7.03 -16.79 8.98
CA ALA A 125 8.06 -17.14 9.95
C ALA A 125 8.18 -18.66 10.14
N TRP A 126 7.05 -19.37 10.23
CA TRP A 126 6.99 -20.83 10.33
C TRP A 126 7.61 -21.53 9.12
N ALA A 127 7.39 -21.01 7.91
CA ALA A 127 8.00 -21.56 6.71
C ALA A 127 9.54 -21.43 6.69
N LEU A 128 10.12 -20.51 7.47
CA LEU A 128 11.56 -20.28 7.55
C LEU A 128 12.21 -21.07 8.68
N ASP A 129 11.69 -20.95 9.90
CA ASP A 129 12.23 -21.64 11.08
C ASP A 129 11.11 -21.94 12.12
N PRO A 130 10.50 -23.13 12.04
CA PRO A 130 9.48 -23.58 13.00
C PRO A 130 9.97 -23.69 14.45
N LYS A 131 11.29 -23.83 14.66
CA LYS A 131 11.88 -24.06 15.99
C LYS A 131 12.31 -22.77 16.68
N ASN A 132 12.05 -21.62 16.04
CA ASN A 132 12.45 -20.33 16.58
C ASN A 132 11.70 -20.01 17.90
N PRO A 133 12.40 -19.70 19.00
CA PRO A 133 11.75 -19.41 20.27
C PRO A 133 10.82 -18.21 20.26
N THR A 134 11.15 -17.17 19.50
CA THR A 134 10.30 -15.98 19.37
C THR A 134 9.03 -16.29 18.59
N LEU A 135 9.11 -17.15 17.56
CA LEU A 135 7.92 -17.61 16.83
C LEU A 135 6.92 -18.31 17.76
N HIS A 136 7.41 -19.15 18.69
CA HIS A 136 6.55 -19.78 19.69
C HIS A 136 5.77 -18.75 20.51
N THR A 137 6.43 -17.66 20.94
CA THR A 137 5.73 -16.59 21.66
C THR A 137 4.65 -15.89 20.81
N CYS A 138 4.91 -15.71 19.51
CA CYS A 138 3.93 -15.15 18.59
C CYS A 138 2.71 -16.07 18.43
N LEU A 139 2.93 -17.38 18.32
CA LEU A 139 1.86 -18.38 18.19
C LEU A 139 0.93 -18.38 19.40
N ILE A 140 1.50 -18.43 20.62
CA ILE A 140 0.70 -18.41 21.86
C ILE A 140 -0.09 -17.10 21.99
N ARG A 141 0.55 -15.96 21.72
CA ARG A 141 -0.12 -14.64 21.76
C ARG A 141 -1.22 -14.53 20.72
N LEU A 142 -1.06 -15.09 19.52
CA LEU A 142 -2.10 -15.11 18.49
C LEU A 142 -3.28 -15.99 18.90
N ALA A 143 -3.04 -17.16 19.48
CA ALA A 143 -4.10 -18.03 19.98
C ALA A 143 -4.92 -17.34 21.08
N LEU A 144 -4.25 -16.72 22.06
CA LEU A 144 -4.92 -15.96 23.11
C LEU A 144 -5.71 -14.77 22.55
N PHE A 145 -5.13 -14.06 21.57
CA PHE A 145 -5.82 -12.97 20.87
C PHE A 145 -7.12 -13.43 20.20
N ILE A 146 -7.07 -14.58 19.52
CA ILE A 146 -8.22 -15.21 18.86
C ILE A 146 -9.28 -15.62 19.87
N GLU A 147 -8.89 -16.18 21.03
CA GLU A 147 -9.82 -16.53 22.10
C GLU A 147 -10.52 -15.29 22.68
N GLN A 148 -9.77 -14.21 22.92
CA GLN A 148 -10.33 -12.93 23.40
C GLN A 148 -11.30 -12.32 22.39
N MET A 149 -10.94 -12.35 21.10
CA MET A 149 -11.82 -11.87 20.04
C MET A 149 -13.15 -12.64 19.95
N LYS A 150 -13.18 -13.94 20.30
CA LYS A 150 -14.44 -14.72 20.34
C LYS A 150 -15.36 -14.30 21.47
N GLY A 151 -14.79 -13.83 22.59
CA GLY A 151 -15.53 -13.42 23.78
C GLY A 151 -15.93 -11.94 23.81
N ALA A 152 -15.34 -11.11 22.93
CA ALA A 152 -15.67 -9.70 22.83
C ALA A 152 -16.95 -9.48 22.00
N GLU A 153 -17.83 -8.58 22.46
CA GLU A 153 -19.01 -8.14 21.70
C GLU A 153 -18.55 -7.36 20.46
N GLY A 154 -18.37 -8.07 19.35
CA GLY A 154 -17.98 -7.50 18.06
C GLY A 154 -18.08 -8.56 16.98
N ASP A 155 -18.92 -8.32 15.99
CA ASP A 155 -19.22 -9.33 14.96
C ASP A 155 -18.07 -9.39 13.94
N VAL A 156 -17.06 -10.21 14.24
CA VAL A 156 -16.00 -10.55 13.30
C VAL A 156 -16.60 -11.45 12.24
N HIS A 157 -16.55 -11.01 10.98
CA HIS A 157 -17.17 -11.73 9.87
C HIS A 157 -16.75 -13.23 9.84
N PRO A 158 -17.68 -14.18 9.70
CA PRO A 158 -17.40 -15.63 9.79
C PRO A 158 -16.24 -16.12 8.91
N ALA A 159 -16.09 -15.55 7.70
CA ALA A 159 -14.98 -15.88 6.81
C ALA A 159 -13.60 -15.58 7.42
N VAL A 160 -13.47 -14.54 8.25
CA VAL A 160 -12.21 -14.23 8.96
C VAL A 160 -11.88 -15.35 9.94
N TRP A 161 -12.88 -15.87 10.66
CA TRP A 161 -12.70 -16.99 11.58
C TRP A 161 -12.27 -18.27 10.87
N GLU A 162 -12.89 -18.56 9.72
CA GLU A 162 -12.54 -19.71 8.90
C GLU A 162 -11.09 -19.64 8.43
N VAL A 163 -10.65 -18.48 7.93
CA VAL A 163 -9.26 -18.25 7.49
C VAL A 163 -8.28 -18.38 8.67
N LEU A 164 -8.62 -17.84 9.85
CA LEU A 164 -7.79 -17.96 11.04
C LEU A 164 -7.64 -19.41 11.49
N LYS A 165 -8.74 -20.16 11.54
CA LYS A 165 -8.74 -21.56 11.95
C LYS A 165 -7.96 -22.43 10.97
N SER A 166 -8.32 -22.38 9.68
CA SER A 166 -7.66 -23.17 8.62
C SER A 166 -6.18 -22.80 8.45
N GLY A 167 -5.82 -21.54 8.71
CA GLY A 167 -4.44 -21.08 8.64
C GLY A 167 -3.55 -21.54 9.79
N LEU A 168 -4.11 -21.70 11.00
CA LEU A 168 -3.36 -22.10 12.21
C LEU A 168 -3.34 -23.61 12.43
N GLU A 169 -4.35 -24.34 11.97
CA GLU A 169 -4.44 -25.80 12.15
C GLU A 169 -3.18 -26.56 11.68
N PRO A 170 -2.54 -26.23 10.53
CA PRO A 170 -1.31 -26.91 10.12
C PRO A 170 -0.09 -26.62 11.01
N ILE A 171 -0.14 -25.57 11.85
CA ILE A 171 0.97 -25.11 12.69
C ILE A 171 0.78 -25.55 14.14
N MET A 172 -0.43 -25.32 14.67
CA MET A 172 -0.77 -25.50 16.09
C MET A 172 -1.64 -26.74 16.32
N GLY A 173 -2.20 -27.34 15.27
CA GLY A 173 -3.23 -28.37 15.39
C GLY A 173 -4.49 -27.83 16.09
N SER A 174 -5.18 -28.71 16.80
CA SER A 174 -6.38 -28.42 17.59
C SER A 174 -6.11 -28.22 19.08
N LYS A 175 -4.83 -28.16 19.49
CA LYS A 175 -4.44 -28.08 20.90
C LYS A 175 -4.70 -26.68 21.46
N PRO A 176 -5.19 -26.56 22.71
CA PRO A 176 -5.28 -25.26 23.38
C PRO A 176 -3.88 -24.68 23.65
N ALA A 177 -3.79 -23.35 23.78
CA ALA A 177 -2.51 -22.64 23.95
C ALA A 177 -1.69 -23.16 25.15
N LEU A 178 -2.36 -23.54 26.24
CA LEU A 178 -1.72 -24.09 27.44
C LEU A 178 -1.03 -25.44 27.16
N GLU A 179 -1.69 -26.34 26.42
CA GLU A 179 -1.15 -27.66 26.07
C GLU A 179 -0.01 -27.54 25.04
N LEU A 180 -0.13 -26.60 24.11
CA LEU A 180 0.94 -26.28 23.16
C LEU A 180 2.20 -25.79 23.88
N ASN A 181 2.05 -24.87 24.82
CA ASN A 181 3.19 -24.37 25.59
C ASN A 181 3.82 -25.46 26.47
N ALA A 182 3.00 -26.31 27.08
CA ALA A 182 3.50 -27.45 27.86
C ALA A 182 4.27 -28.47 27.00
N SER A 183 3.80 -28.75 25.78
CA SER A 183 4.51 -29.61 24.81
C SER A 183 5.85 -28.99 24.41
N TYR A 184 5.84 -27.69 24.10
CA TYR A 184 7.03 -26.94 23.72
C TYR A 184 8.11 -26.93 24.81
N LEU A 185 7.74 -26.74 26.08
CA LEU A 185 8.67 -26.79 27.21
C LEU A 185 9.32 -28.17 27.37
N LYS A 186 8.54 -29.25 27.20
CA LYS A 186 9.06 -30.62 27.26
C LYS A 186 10.05 -30.92 26.14
N GLU A 187 9.74 -30.48 24.92
CA GLU A 187 10.58 -30.69 23.74
C GLU A 187 11.89 -29.87 23.78
N ASN A 188 11.90 -28.76 24.52
CA ASN A 188 13.03 -27.82 24.57
C ASN A 188 13.70 -27.74 25.95
N ALA A 189 13.61 -28.81 26.74
CA ALA A 189 14.09 -28.85 28.14
C ALA A 189 15.57 -28.49 28.34
N SER A 190 16.41 -28.58 27.31
CA SER A 190 17.84 -28.25 27.35
C SER A 190 18.21 -26.95 26.62
N HIS A 191 17.24 -26.26 26.02
CA HIS A 191 17.47 -25.07 25.21
C HIS A 191 17.00 -23.81 25.94
N LEU A 192 17.93 -23.13 26.61
CA LEU A 192 17.63 -22.01 27.51
C LEU A 192 16.79 -20.87 26.86
N PRO A 193 17.10 -20.38 25.64
CA PRO A 193 16.24 -19.39 24.96
C PRO A 193 14.80 -19.87 24.76
N ALA A 194 14.60 -21.15 24.43
CA ALA A 194 13.27 -21.74 24.30
C ALA A 194 12.56 -21.85 25.65
N LEU A 195 13.24 -22.30 26.70
CA LEU A 195 12.68 -22.33 28.06
C LEU A 195 12.21 -20.94 28.51
N LEU A 196 13.05 -19.92 28.31
CA LEU A 196 12.71 -18.52 28.62
C LEU A 196 11.41 -18.09 27.94
N CYS A 197 11.28 -18.36 26.64
CA CYS A 197 10.05 -18.08 25.89
C CYS A 197 8.86 -18.89 26.40
N GLY A 198 9.05 -20.18 26.68
CA GLY A 198 8.00 -21.08 27.17
C GLY A 198 7.47 -20.66 28.54
N TYR A 199 8.34 -20.34 29.50
CA TYR A 199 7.92 -19.88 30.83
C TYR A 199 7.28 -18.49 30.79
N LYS A 200 7.77 -17.57 29.95
CA LYS A 200 7.09 -16.27 29.72
C LYS A 200 5.67 -16.48 29.21
N MET A 201 5.47 -17.41 28.28
CA MET A 201 4.15 -17.75 27.77
C MET A 201 3.30 -18.50 28.79
N LEU A 202 3.90 -19.31 29.67
CA LEU A 202 3.20 -19.97 30.77
C LEU A 202 2.61 -18.94 31.73
N TYR A 203 3.41 -17.96 32.15
CA TYR A 203 2.94 -16.87 33.01
C TYR A 203 1.87 -16.01 32.34
N LEU A 204 1.99 -15.76 31.02
CA LEU A 204 0.97 -15.03 30.27
C LEU A 204 -0.37 -15.78 30.23
N LEU A 205 -0.34 -17.10 30.04
CA LEU A 205 -1.53 -17.95 29.98
C LEU A 205 -2.13 -18.21 31.37
N ASP A 206 -1.29 -18.32 32.39
CA ASP A 206 -1.69 -18.59 33.77
C ASP A 206 -0.78 -17.82 34.76
N PRO A 207 -1.20 -16.62 35.17
CA PRO A 207 -0.45 -15.80 36.11
C PRO A 207 -0.23 -16.46 37.48
N SER A 208 -1.05 -17.45 37.87
CA SER A 208 -0.88 -18.15 39.15
C SER A 208 0.39 -18.99 39.22
N LYS A 209 0.97 -19.35 38.06
CA LYS A 209 2.21 -20.12 37.93
C LYS A 209 3.49 -19.28 37.99
N GLN A 210 3.41 -18.07 38.50
CA GLN A 210 4.57 -17.17 38.61
C GLN A 210 5.74 -17.81 39.37
N SER A 211 5.46 -18.48 40.49
CA SER A 211 6.49 -19.13 41.31
C SER A 211 7.22 -20.23 40.55
N GLU A 212 6.49 -21.06 39.80
CA GLU A 212 7.05 -22.06 38.89
C GLU A 212 7.94 -21.39 37.84
N CYS A 213 7.48 -20.29 37.23
CA CYS A 213 8.24 -19.59 36.21
C CYS A 213 9.55 -18.99 36.76
N VAL A 214 9.54 -18.40 37.96
CA VAL A 214 10.71 -17.74 38.57
C VAL A 214 11.75 -18.75 39.07
N TYR A 215 11.32 -19.89 39.60
CA TYR A 215 12.23 -20.91 40.14
C TYR A 215 13.21 -21.46 39.10
N TYR A 216 12.82 -21.54 37.84
CA TYR A 216 13.72 -21.99 36.76
C TYR A 216 14.73 -20.93 36.29
N TYR A 217 14.69 -19.70 36.80
CA TYR A 217 15.66 -18.63 36.52
C TYR A 217 16.76 -18.47 37.58
N SER A 218 16.52 -18.96 38.80
CA SER A 218 17.49 -18.92 39.91
C SER A 218 18.43 -20.12 39.87
#